data_AF-S9RPF0-F1
#
_entry.id   AF-S9RPF0-F1
#
_cell.length_a   1.000
_cell.length_b   1.000
_cell.length_c   1.000
_cell.angle_alpha   90.00
_cell.angle_beta   90.00
_cell.angle_gamma   90.00
#
_symmetry.space_group_name_H-M   'P 1'
#
loop_
_entity.id
_entity.type
_entity.pdbx_description
1 polymer ?
#
loop_
_entity_poly.entity_id
_entity_poly.type
_entity_poly.pdbx_seq_one_letter_code
_entity_poly.pdbx_strand_id
1 'polypeptide(L)'
;MARSLRYWLGAPERTQLDPGDVPLALGALLVRLARAEEGRLIREAAAIDAILARRHELTAQEALEMRETCEALAEFAPETARFAAILRVSVPYADRLSIARCLCEVMRVAGAEEEALVALAETVLGVPAQDIAPPRRAG
;
A
#
# COMPACT_ATOMS: atom_id res chain seq x y z
N MET A 1 18.90 -2.42 6.71
CA MET A 1 17.66 -1.63 6.54
C MET A 1 16.50 -2.20 7.35
N ALA A 2 16.11 -3.48 7.19
CA ALA A 2 14.96 -4.07 7.89
C ALA A 2 14.87 -3.89 9.43
N ARG A 3 16.01 -3.79 10.14
CA ARG A 3 16.02 -3.60 11.61
C ARG A 3 15.49 -2.23 12.03
N SER A 4 15.79 -1.17 11.27
CA SER A 4 15.34 0.20 11.55
C SER A 4 13.84 0.33 11.29
N LEU A 5 13.37 -0.19 10.15
CA LEU A 5 11.95 -0.23 9.83
C LEU A 5 11.14 -1.03 10.85
N ARG A 6 11.61 -2.22 11.26
CA ARG A 6 10.94 -3.01 12.29
C ARG A 6 10.79 -2.25 13.61
N TYR A 7 11.83 -1.51 14.02
CA TYR A 7 11.75 -0.68 15.21
C TYR A 7 10.75 0.47 15.03
N TRP A 8 10.77 1.12 13.86
CA TRP A 8 9.80 2.15 13.53
C TRP A 8 8.36 1.62 13.56
N LEU A 9 8.08 0.46 12.98
CA LEU A 9 6.72 -0.13 12.98
C LEU A 9 6.16 -0.37 14.40
N GLY A 10 7.01 -0.72 15.37
CA GLY A 10 6.58 -0.88 16.76
C GLY A 10 6.35 0.44 17.51
N ALA A 11 6.90 1.56 17.03
CA ALA A 11 6.77 2.88 17.66
C ALA A 11 6.91 4.03 16.65
N PRO A 12 6.04 4.13 15.64
CA PRO A 12 6.27 4.98 14.46
C PRO A 12 6.12 6.48 14.74
N GLU A 13 5.47 6.82 15.86
CA GLU A 13 5.33 8.20 16.35
C GLU A 13 6.66 8.78 16.91
N ARG A 14 7.64 7.91 17.21
CA ARG A 14 8.84 8.30 17.97
C ARG A 14 10.02 8.68 17.10
N THR A 15 10.02 8.30 15.83
CA THR A 15 11.12 8.58 14.90
C THR A 15 10.58 8.76 13.50
N GLN A 16 11.30 9.52 12.67
CA GLN A 16 10.96 9.68 11.27
C GLN A 16 11.14 8.35 10.53
N LEU A 17 10.27 8.11 9.55
CA LEU A 17 10.41 7.02 8.59
C LEU A 17 11.58 7.34 7.64
N ASP A 18 12.47 6.37 7.42
CA ASP A 18 13.52 6.48 6.42
C ASP A 18 12.88 6.43 5.02
N PRO A 19 13.23 7.35 4.09
CA PRO A 19 12.73 7.31 2.72
C PRO A 19 12.95 5.97 2.01
N GLY A 20 14.06 5.27 2.31
CA GLY A 20 14.35 3.94 1.74
C GLY A 20 13.44 2.82 2.26
N ASP A 21 12.77 3.04 3.39
CA ASP A 21 11.86 2.08 4.00
C ASP A 21 10.39 2.30 3.57
N VAL A 22 10.08 3.41 2.88
CA VAL A 22 8.72 3.75 2.39
C VAL A 22 8.08 2.62 1.56
N PRO A 23 8.77 1.99 0.57
CA PRO A 23 8.20 0.88 -0.19
C PRO A 23 7.69 -0.27 0.69
N LEU A 24 8.51 -0.69 1.65
CA LEU A 24 8.18 -1.80 2.55
C LEU A 24 7.10 -1.41 3.57
N ALA A 25 7.07 -0.16 4.02
CA ALA A 25 6.03 0.32 4.92
C ALA A 25 4.66 0.34 4.23
N LEU A 26 4.59 0.82 2.98
CA LEU A 26 3.36 0.78 2.17
C LEU A 26 2.95 -0.65 1.82
N GLY A 27 3.90 -1.52 1.47
CA GLY A 27 3.62 -2.94 1.22
C GLY A 27 3.08 -3.65 2.47
N ALA A 28 3.66 -3.40 3.65
CA ALA A 28 3.14 -3.93 4.92
C ALA A 28 1.71 -3.44 5.21
N LEU A 29 1.38 -2.20 4.84
CA LEU A 29 0.01 -1.68 4.95
C LEU A 29 -0.95 -2.44 4.03
N LEU A 30 -0.57 -2.73 2.78
CA LEU A 30 -1.39 -3.53 1.86
C LEU A 30 -1.65 -4.93 2.41
N VAL A 31 -0.63 -5.58 3.00
CA VAL A 31 -0.79 -6.87 3.68
C VAL A 31 -1.76 -6.77 4.86
N ARG A 32 -1.62 -5.75 5.70
CA ARG A 32 -2.52 -5.51 6.85
C ARG A 32 -3.97 -5.32 6.41
N LEU A 33 -4.19 -4.63 5.28
CA LEU A 33 -5.52 -4.44 4.70
C LEU A 33 -6.09 -5.74 4.15
N ALA A 34 -5.30 -6.51 3.40
CA ALA A 34 -5.73 -7.79 2.85
C ALA A 34 -6.19 -8.79 3.93
N ARG A 35 -5.67 -8.66 5.15
CA ARG A 35 -6.09 -9.46 6.31
C ARG A 35 -7.28 -8.89 7.07
N ALA A 36 -7.62 -7.61 6.85
CA ALA A 36 -8.69 -6.91 7.54
C ALA A 36 -9.99 -6.94 6.73
N GLU A 37 -11.11 -6.63 7.39
CA GLU A 37 -12.42 -6.61 6.73
C GLU A 37 -12.53 -5.46 5.73
N GLU A 38 -11.77 -4.37 5.88
CA GLU A 38 -11.81 -3.25 4.94
C GLU A 38 -11.13 -3.56 3.61
N GLY A 39 -10.16 -4.49 3.58
CA GLY A 39 -9.36 -4.80 2.40
C GLY A 39 -9.86 -5.99 1.58
N ARG A 40 -11.17 -6.30 1.60
CA ARG A 40 -11.71 -7.50 0.90
C ARG A 40 -11.35 -7.59 -0.58
N LEU A 41 -11.21 -6.44 -1.22
CA LEU A 41 -10.86 -6.33 -2.63
C LEU A 41 -9.44 -6.84 -2.92
N ILE A 42 -8.52 -6.80 -1.95
CA ILE A 42 -7.11 -7.14 -2.13
C ILE A 42 -6.67 -8.32 -1.24
N ARG A 43 -7.60 -9.22 -0.87
CA ARG A 43 -7.30 -10.39 0.00
C ARG A 43 -6.28 -11.36 -0.59
N GLU A 44 -6.26 -11.49 -1.91
CA GLU A 44 -5.40 -12.44 -2.59
C GLU A 44 -3.94 -11.98 -2.59
N ALA A 45 -3.04 -12.87 -2.18
CA ALA A 45 -1.59 -12.62 -2.24
C ALA A 45 -1.14 -12.17 -3.63
N ALA A 46 -1.70 -12.79 -4.67
CA ALA A 46 -1.41 -12.45 -6.07
C ALA A 46 -1.80 -11.01 -6.44
N ALA A 47 -2.82 -10.42 -5.79
CA ALA A 47 -3.17 -9.02 -5.99
C ALA A 47 -2.08 -8.10 -5.41
N ILE A 48 -1.59 -8.41 -4.21
CA ILE A 48 -0.50 -7.67 -3.58
C ILE A 48 0.78 -7.79 -4.42
N ASP A 49 1.12 -9.00 -4.85
CA ASP A 49 2.30 -9.25 -5.71
C ASP A 49 2.22 -8.43 -7.00
N ALA A 50 1.06 -8.40 -7.66
CA ALA A 50 0.85 -7.60 -8.88
C ALA A 50 0.97 -6.09 -8.63
N ILE A 51 0.47 -5.59 -7.49
CA ILE A 51 0.62 -4.18 -7.10
C ILE A 51 2.09 -3.82 -6.86
N LEU A 52 2.81 -4.65 -6.10
CA LEU A 52 4.22 -4.44 -5.78
C LEU A 52 5.09 -4.54 -7.04
N ALA A 53 4.87 -5.56 -7.87
CA ALA A 53 5.57 -5.74 -9.14
C ALA A 53 5.42 -4.53 -10.05
N ARG A 54 4.18 -4.05 -10.22
CA ARG A 54 3.90 -2.88 -11.05
C ARG A 54 4.49 -1.60 -10.49
N ARG A 55 4.42 -1.40 -9.17
CA ARG A 55 4.89 -0.17 -8.52
C ARG A 55 6.42 -0.04 -8.55
N HIS A 56 7.12 -1.16 -8.38
CA HIS A 56 8.56 -1.19 -8.16
C HIS A 56 9.34 -1.80 -9.34
N GLU A 57 8.65 -2.05 -10.46
CA GLU A 57 9.22 -2.66 -11.68
C GLU A 57 9.93 -4.00 -11.41
N LEU A 58 9.30 -4.82 -10.55
CA LEU A 58 9.87 -6.08 -10.09
C LEU A 58 9.43 -7.25 -10.98
N THR A 59 10.30 -8.26 -11.06
CA THR A 59 9.92 -9.59 -11.52
C THR A 59 8.92 -10.24 -10.54
N ALA A 60 8.26 -11.32 -10.98
CA ALA A 60 7.35 -12.07 -10.12
C ALA A 60 8.04 -12.60 -8.85
N GLN A 61 9.30 -13.03 -8.95
CA GLN A 61 10.07 -13.54 -7.82
C GLN A 61 10.44 -12.42 -6.84
N GLU A 62 10.91 -11.26 -7.34
CA GLU A 62 11.24 -10.12 -6.48
C GLU A 62 9.99 -9.55 -5.78
N ALA A 63 8.84 -9.54 -6.46
CA ALA A 63 7.57 -9.12 -5.86
C ALA A 63 7.13 -10.06 -4.74
N LEU A 64 7.27 -11.38 -4.94
CA LEU A 64 7.03 -12.40 -3.92
C LEU A 64 7.93 -12.18 -2.69
N GLU A 65 9.25 -12.02 -2.90
CA GLU A 65 10.23 -11.78 -1.83
C GLU A 65 9.92 -10.47 -1.07
N MET A 66 9.50 -9.43 -1.79
CA MET A 66 9.06 -8.19 -1.18
C MET A 66 7.78 -8.38 -0.37
N ARG A 67 6.79 -9.14 -0.87
CA ARG A 67 5.55 -9.44 -0.13
C ARG A 67 5.86 -10.21 1.15
N GLU A 68 6.68 -11.24 1.10
CA GLU A 68 7.08 -12.02 2.28
C GLU A 68 7.77 -11.13 3.33
N THR A 69 8.62 -10.20 2.87
CA THR A 69 9.24 -9.20 3.74
C THR A 69 8.17 -8.29 4.37
N CYS A 70 7.20 -7.82 3.58
CA CYS A 70 6.10 -6.99 4.05
C CYS A 70 5.20 -7.75 5.06
N GLU A 71 4.97 -9.04 4.85
CA GLU A 71 4.22 -9.91 5.76
C GLU A 71 4.93 -10.05 7.11
N ALA A 72 6.24 -10.30 7.10
CA ALA A 72 7.03 -10.36 8.32
C ALA A 72 7.04 -9.01 9.06
N LEU A 73 7.07 -7.90 8.34
CA LEU A 73 7.03 -6.55 8.92
C LEU A 73 5.64 -6.19 9.47
N ALA A 74 4.57 -6.62 8.80
CA ALA A 74 3.18 -6.34 9.19
C ALA A 74 2.84 -6.84 10.60
N GLU A 75 3.52 -7.89 11.09
CA GLU A 75 3.37 -8.40 12.47
C GLU A 75 3.81 -7.39 13.54
N PHE A 76 4.67 -6.44 13.19
CA PHE A 76 5.17 -5.41 14.11
C PHE A 76 4.44 -4.08 13.98
N ALA A 77 3.57 -3.94 12.97
CA ALA A 77 2.81 -2.74 12.72
C ALA A 77 1.68 -2.56 13.75
N PRO A 78 1.25 -1.32 14.03
CA PRO A 78 0.06 -1.10 14.84
C PRO A 78 -1.20 -1.59 14.10
N GLU A 79 -2.35 -1.48 14.77
CA GLU A 79 -3.66 -1.75 14.19
C GLU A 79 -3.85 -1.03 12.84
N THR A 80 -4.53 -1.66 11.88
CA THR A 80 -4.51 -1.25 10.47
C THR A 80 -4.96 0.21 10.27
N ALA A 81 -6.05 0.64 10.93
CA ALA A 81 -6.54 2.01 10.84
C ALA A 81 -5.52 3.02 11.37
N ARG A 82 -4.91 2.73 12.53
CA ARG A 82 -3.83 3.54 13.10
C ARG A 82 -2.61 3.57 12.19
N PHE A 83 -2.20 2.43 11.64
CA PHE A 83 -1.04 2.33 10.76
C PHE A 83 -1.23 3.17 9.49
N ALA A 84 -2.41 3.09 8.86
CA ALA A 84 -2.77 3.92 7.72
C ALA A 84 -2.71 5.42 8.05
N ALA A 85 -3.27 5.83 9.18
CA ALA A 85 -3.26 7.23 9.62
C ALA A 85 -1.83 7.77 9.78
N ILE A 86 -0.93 6.97 10.34
CA ILE A 86 0.47 7.34 10.54
C ILE A 86 1.21 7.45 9.21
N LEU A 87 1.01 6.49 8.30
CA LEU A 87 1.64 6.54 6.97
C LEU A 87 1.15 7.73 6.14
N ARG A 88 -0.11 8.17 6.30
CA ARG A 88 -0.60 9.38 5.63
C ARG A 88 0.18 10.64 5.99
N VAL A 89 0.76 10.69 7.19
CA VAL A 89 1.58 11.81 7.68
C VAL A 89 3.06 11.60 7.38
N SER A 90 3.54 10.36 7.53
CA SER A 90 4.97 10.03 7.43
C SER A 90 5.45 9.75 6.00
N VAL A 91 4.55 9.44 5.07
CA VAL A 91 4.88 9.11 3.68
C VAL A 91 4.51 10.26 2.74
N PRO A 92 5.42 10.67 1.83
CA PRO A 92 5.13 11.68 0.83
C PRO A 92 3.87 11.37 0.02
N TYR A 93 3.10 12.42 -0.29
CA TYR A 93 1.86 12.27 -1.05
C TYR A 93 2.07 11.57 -2.40
N ALA A 94 3.17 11.87 -3.10
CA ALA A 94 3.50 11.27 -4.40
C ALA A 94 3.63 9.74 -4.32
N ASP A 95 4.20 9.21 -3.23
CA ASP A 95 4.32 7.77 -3.02
C ASP A 95 2.97 7.12 -2.72
N ARG A 96 2.16 7.77 -1.87
CA ARG A 96 0.78 7.33 -1.58
C ARG A 96 -0.11 7.33 -2.83
N LEU A 97 -0.03 8.39 -3.63
CA LEU A 97 -0.75 8.51 -4.89
C LEU A 97 -0.35 7.41 -5.87
N SER A 98 0.93 7.13 -5.98
CA SER A 98 1.40 6.14 -6.93
C SER A 98 0.98 4.72 -6.56
N ILE A 99 1.06 4.34 -5.27
CA ILE A 99 0.57 3.02 -4.85
C ILE A 99 -0.96 2.91 -4.97
N ALA A 100 -1.70 3.99 -4.71
CA ALA A 100 -3.16 4.05 -4.92
C ALA A 100 -3.54 3.81 -6.39
N ARG A 101 -2.83 4.45 -7.33
CA ARG A 101 -3.03 4.25 -8.77
C ARG A 101 -2.72 2.81 -9.18
N CYS A 102 -1.60 2.24 -8.72
CA CYS A 102 -1.26 0.85 -9.01
C CYS A 102 -2.32 -0.12 -8.48
N LEU A 103 -2.82 0.09 -7.26
CA LEU A 103 -3.92 -0.70 -6.67
C LEU A 103 -5.16 -0.66 -7.57
N CYS A 104 -5.60 0.54 -7.96
CA CYS A 104 -6.81 0.68 -8.78
C CYS A 104 -6.63 0.07 -10.17
N GLU A 105 -5.47 0.24 -10.80
CA GLU A 105 -5.19 -0.34 -12.11
C GLU A 105 -5.20 -1.88 -12.09
N VAL A 106 -4.53 -2.49 -11.11
CA VAL A 106 -4.47 -3.96 -10.98
C VAL A 106 -5.86 -4.52 -10.69
N MET A 107 -6.56 -3.94 -9.73
CA MET A 107 -7.83 -4.49 -9.28
C MET A 107 -8.98 -4.27 -10.25
N ARG A 108 -8.95 -3.16 -11.01
CA ARG A 108 -9.90 -2.94 -12.10
C ARG A 108 -9.78 -4.01 -13.19
N VAL A 109 -8.55 -4.44 -13.51
CA VAL A 109 -8.34 -5.54 -14.47
C VAL A 109 -8.84 -6.87 -13.90
N ALA A 110 -8.76 -7.07 -12.58
CA ALA A 110 -9.32 -8.22 -11.89
C ALA A 110 -10.85 -8.16 -11.70
N GLY A 111 -11.51 -7.13 -12.21
CA GLY A 111 -12.98 -7.00 -12.20
C GLY A 111 -13.57 -6.43 -10.91
N ALA A 112 -12.76 -5.77 -10.07
CA ALA A 112 -13.27 -5.05 -8.91
C ALA A 112 -13.92 -3.71 -9.31
N GLU A 113 -14.99 -3.35 -8.60
CA GLU A 113 -15.75 -2.10 -8.82
C GLU A 113 -14.91 -0.87 -8.51
N GLU A 114 -14.94 0.11 -9.42
CA GLU A 114 -14.07 1.30 -9.37
C GLU A 114 -14.37 2.18 -8.15
N GLU A 115 -15.64 2.38 -7.83
CA GLU A 115 -16.07 3.17 -6.68
C GLU A 115 -15.56 2.58 -5.35
N ALA A 116 -15.53 1.25 -5.24
CA ALA A 116 -15.06 0.55 -4.05
C ALA A 116 -13.53 0.66 -3.91
N LEU A 117 -12.79 0.60 -5.02
CA LEU A 117 -11.34 0.77 -5.04
C LEU A 117 -10.93 2.20 -4.68
N VAL A 118 -11.64 3.19 -5.23
CA VAL A 118 -11.43 4.60 -4.92
C VAL A 118 -11.71 4.89 -3.45
N ALA A 119 -12.82 4.40 -2.91
CA ALA A 119 -13.15 4.57 -1.49
C ALA A 119 -12.09 3.92 -0.57
N LEU A 120 -11.57 2.75 -0.94
CA LEU A 120 -10.48 2.09 -0.21
C LEU A 120 -9.20 2.93 -0.24
N ALA A 121 -8.78 3.41 -1.41
CA ALA A 121 -7.59 4.25 -1.57
C ALA A 121 -7.71 5.59 -0.82
N GLU A 122 -8.87 6.23 -0.87
CA GLU A 122 -9.15 7.45 -0.10
C GLU A 122 -9.03 7.22 1.41
N THR A 123 -9.68 6.16 1.90
CA THR A 123 -9.75 5.86 3.33
C THR A 123 -8.35 5.54 3.88
N VAL A 124 -7.64 4.66 3.18
CA VAL A 124 -6.39 4.09 3.69
C VAL A 124 -5.19 4.95 3.31
N LEU A 125 -5.09 5.34 2.05
CA LEU A 125 -3.92 6.07 1.54
C LEU A 125 -4.13 7.57 1.57
N GLY A 126 -5.34 8.08 1.86
CA GLY A 126 -5.61 9.51 1.92
C GLY A 126 -5.39 10.20 0.58
N VAL A 127 -5.75 9.53 -0.52
CA VAL A 127 -5.61 10.01 -1.90
C VAL A 127 -7.02 10.18 -2.47
N PRO A 128 -7.46 11.40 -2.82
CA PRO A 128 -8.79 11.67 -3.36
C PRO A 128 -9.00 11.06 -4.76
N ALA A 129 -10.24 10.68 -5.05
CA ALA A 129 -10.70 10.07 -6.29
C ALA A 129 -10.20 10.78 -7.56
N GLN A 130 -10.25 12.11 -7.54
CA GLN A 130 -9.86 12.97 -8.66
C GLN A 130 -8.39 12.80 -9.07
N ASP A 131 -7.52 12.39 -8.15
CA ASP A 131 -6.09 12.20 -8.41
C ASP A 131 -5.78 10.74 -8.78
N ILE A 132 -6.63 9.79 -8.36
CA ILE A 132 -6.53 8.37 -8.72
C ILE A 132 -6.97 8.15 -10.16
N ALA A 133 -8.05 8.83 -10.57
CA ALA A 133 -8.61 8.70 -11.90
C ALA A 133 -7.56 9.05 -12.97
N PRO A 134 -7.45 8.26 -14.06
CA PRO A 134 -6.63 8.66 -15.18
C PRO A 134 -7.14 10.01 -15.71
N PRO A 135 -6.24 10.90 -16.18
CA PRO A 135 -6.66 12.18 -16.73
C PRO A 135 -7.70 11.93 -17.82
N ARG A 136 -8.89 12.51 -17.68
CA ARG A 136 -9.94 12.42 -18.71
C ARG A 136 -9.30 12.85 -20.02
N ARG A 137 -9.24 11.94 -20.99
CA ARG A 137 -8.87 12.28 -22.37
C ARG A 137 -9.91 13.30 -22.83
N ALA A 138 -9.52 14.57 -22.90
CA ALA A 138 -10.24 15.53 -23.72
C ALA A 138 -10.16 15.00 -25.15
N GLY A 139 -11.31 14.56 -25.67
CA GLY A 139 -11.46 14.18 -27.07
C GLY A 139 -11.39 15.40 -27.98
#